data_AF-A0A8J2S168-F1
#
_entry.id   AF-A0A8J2S168-F1
#
_cell.length_a   1.000
_cell.length_b   1.000
_cell.length_c   1.000
_cell.angle_alpha   90.00
_cell.angle_beta   90.00
_cell.angle_gamma   90.00
#
_symmetry.space_group_name_H-M   'P 1'
#
loop_
_entity.id
_entity.type
_entity.pdbx_description
1 polymer ?
#
loop_
_entity_poly.entity_id
_entity_poly.type
_entity_poly.pdbx_seq_one_letter_code
_entity_poly.pdbx_strand_id
1 'polypeptide(L)'
;MKELYNTLQTTLPLPDDRPVTALCVVEDPSKCPLGYTVVAKSHDQDLDADLWKDGFFGKRTTRYLCLSKTEGPSGFVIDSLSVINEKDVPPNGYILLSKTYGTEQRAWRKRQLTYRMSEKNSVFLAITDIIILSKTKKAPEGFTMGGEINGLVLCYKSAPLPSNSNPMLNRVLPSLPAVVNLKPTPNSDFSSSSPITSPTPYTKNSSNANPQVKSPVRPAPLPPVNKEKPSEDNPASKNHLIVISASTLSGFTGLEGVPFTLGPRVQCGVNSSRMNGGMQSHKTAQELNAEYQYSFATEREAMLRL
;
A
#
# COMPACT_ATOMS: atom_id res chain seq x y z
N MET A 1 -26.49 -28.35 -11.29
CA MET A 1 -25.64 -27.18 -11.63
C MET A 1 -25.13 -26.44 -10.38
N LYS A 2 -25.98 -26.00 -9.44
CA LYS A 2 -25.52 -25.36 -8.17
C LYS A 2 -24.77 -26.31 -7.22
N GLU A 3 -25.16 -27.58 -7.16
CA GLU A 3 -24.49 -28.57 -6.29
C GLU A 3 -23.08 -28.96 -6.77
N LEU A 4 -22.81 -28.86 -8.08
CA LEU A 4 -21.49 -29.18 -8.62
C LEU A 4 -20.45 -28.12 -8.23
N TYR A 5 -20.84 -26.85 -8.07
CA TYR A 5 -19.90 -25.79 -7.67
C TYR A 5 -19.47 -25.91 -6.20
N ASN A 6 -20.40 -26.23 -5.30
CA ASN A 6 -20.09 -26.49 -3.89
C ASN A 6 -19.27 -27.78 -3.71
N THR A 7 -19.52 -28.79 -4.55
CA THR A 7 -18.73 -30.04 -4.55
C THR A 7 -17.31 -29.79 -5.04
N LEU A 8 -17.10 -28.90 -6.03
CA LEU A 8 -15.76 -28.53 -6.52
C LEU A 8 -14.97 -27.67 -5.52
N GLN A 9 -15.63 -26.93 -4.62
CA GLN A 9 -14.96 -26.26 -3.48
C GLN A 9 -14.51 -27.24 -2.40
N THR A 10 -15.06 -28.45 -2.35
CA THR A 10 -14.70 -29.49 -1.37
C THR A 10 -13.53 -30.38 -1.86
N THR A 11 -13.06 -30.18 -3.10
CA THR A 11 -12.00 -31.01 -3.73
C THR A 11 -10.83 -30.17 -4.29
N LEU A 12 -10.29 -29.23 -3.52
CA LEU A 12 -8.96 -28.68 -3.79
C LEU A 12 -7.99 -29.06 -2.64
N PRO A 13 -6.87 -29.76 -2.93
CA PRO A 13 -6.08 -30.41 -1.87
C PRO A 13 -5.18 -29.47 -1.08
N LEU A 14 -5.13 -28.17 -1.40
CA LEU A 14 -4.22 -27.19 -0.80
C LEU A 14 -4.86 -25.78 -0.83
N PRO A 15 -4.53 -24.88 0.12
CA PRO A 15 -4.93 -23.49 0.07
C PRO A 15 -4.46 -22.84 -1.24
N ASP A 16 -5.34 -22.10 -1.92
CA ASP A 16 -4.94 -21.31 -3.08
C ASP A 16 -4.15 -20.08 -2.59
N ASP A 17 -2.83 -20.18 -2.55
CA ASP A 17 -1.95 -19.09 -2.11
C ASP A 17 -1.64 -18.08 -3.24
N ARG A 18 -2.37 -18.11 -4.37
CA ARG A 18 -2.19 -17.08 -5.40
C ARG A 18 -2.64 -15.70 -4.88
N PRO A 19 -1.95 -14.61 -5.27
CA PRO A 19 -2.33 -13.26 -4.91
C PRO A 19 -3.72 -12.89 -5.41
N VAL A 20 -4.45 -12.11 -4.62
CA VAL A 20 -5.65 -11.41 -5.05
C VAL A 20 -5.22 -10.29 -5.99
N THR A 21 -5.83 -10.26 -7.17
CA THR A 21 -5.51 -9.35 -8.27
C THR A 21 -6.63 -8.34 -8.53
N ALA A 22 -7.87 -8.64 -8.11
CA ALA A 22 -9.00 -7.72 -8.23
C ALA A 22 -10.04 -7.92 -7.13
N LEU A 23 -10.79 -6.84 -6.85
CA LEU A 23 -11.93 -6.82 -5.94
C LEU A 23 -13.12 -6.17 -6.61
N CYS A 24 -14.31 -6.67 -6.30
CA CYS A 24 -15.56 -5.98 -6.61
C CYS A 24 -16.61 -6.23 -5.52
N VAL A 25 -17.72 -5.50 -5.58
CA VAL A 25 -18.85 -5.68 -4.66
C VAL A 25 -20.09 -6.00 -5.48
N VAL A 26 -20.87 -6.99 -5.05
CA VAL A 26 -22.14 -7.34 -5.69
C VAL A 26 -23.29 -7.17 -4.72
N GLU A 27 -24.49 -6.92 -5.26
CA GLU A 27 -25.70 -6.80 -4.44
C GLU A 27 -26.26 -8.17 -4.05
N ASP A 28 -26.03 -9.19 -4.87
CA ASP A 28 -26.53 -10.55 -4.72
C ASP A 28 -25.37 -11.54 -4.94
N PRO A 29 -25.11 -12.50 -4.03
CA PRO A 29 -24.00 -13.45 -4.18
C PRO A 29 -24.10 -14.27 -5.46
N SER A 30 -25.31 -14.51 -5.96
CA SER A 30 -25.54 -15.24 -7.22
C SER A 30 -25.12 -14.47 -8.47
N LYS A 31 -24.89 -13.15 -8.34
CA LYS A 31 -24.39 -12.26 -9.40
C LYS A 31 -22.88 -12.05 -9.33
N CYS A 32 -22.15 -12.88 -8.58
CA CYS A 32 -20.70 -12.86 -8.58
C CYS A 32 -20.17 -13.03 -10.02
N PRO A 33 -19.29 -12.12 -10.50
CA PRO A 33 -18.76 -12.23 -11.86
C PRO A 33 -17.91 -13.49 -12.06
N LEU A 34 -17.80 -13.93 -13.31
CA LEU A 34 -16.93 -15.04 -13.68
C LEU A 34 -15.47 -14.72 -13.31
N GLY A 35 -14.75 -15.70 -12.77
CA GLY A 35 -13.37 -15.51 -12.31
C GLY A 35 -13.25 -14.89 -10.91
N TYR A 36 -14.37 -14.56 -10.25
CA TYR A 36 -14.40 -14.08 -8.88
C TYR A 36 -15.01 -15.12 -7.93
N THR A 37 -14.59 -15.05 -6.67
CA THR A 37 -15.16 -15.79 -5.55
C THR A 37 -15.81 -14.82 -4.59
N VAL A 38 -17.06 -15.08 -4.21
CA VAL A 38 -17.83 -14.25 -3.27
C VAL A 38 -17.58 -14.67 -1.83
N VAL A 39 -17.39 -13.69 -0.94
CA VAL A 39 -17.35 -13.89 0.51
C VAL A 39 -18.77 -13.67 1.05
N ALA A 40 -19.62 -14.69 0.88
CA ALA A 40 -21.03 -14.62 1.25
C ALA A 40 -21.30 -14.98 2.72
N LYS A 41 -20.36 -15.65 3.38
CA LYS A 41 -20.51 -16.13 4.75
C LYS A 41 -19.31 -15.78 5.63
N SER A 42 -19.57 -15.62 6.92
CA SER A 42 -18.54 -15.37 7.91
C SER A 42 -17.73 -16.63 8.17
N HIS A 43 -16.42 -16.46 8.31
CA HIS A 43 -15.49 -17.57 8.54
C HIS A 43 -15.67 -18.22 9.91
N ASP A 44 -16.11 -17.45 10.92
CA ASP A 44 -16.19 -17.92 12.30
C ASP A 44 -17.49 -18.66 12.65
N GLN A 45 -18.61 -18.29 12.04
CA GLN A 45 -19.94 -18.83 12.41
C GLN A 45 -20.78 -19.25 11.20
N ASP A 46 -20.25 -19.17 9.97
CA ASP A 46 -20.97 -19.48 8.73
C ASP A 46 -22.28 -18.68 8.56
N LEU A 47 -22.32 -17.46 9.11
CA LEU A 47 -23.46 -16.54 9.04
C LEU A 47 -23.37 -15.63 7.81
N ASP A 48 -24.50 -15.03 7.42
CA ASP A 48 -24.56 -14.09 6.30
C ASP A 48 -23.53 -12.96 6.45
N ALA A 49 -22.67 -12.77 5.44
CA ALA A 49 -21.62 -11.76 5.43
C ALA A 49 -22.04 -10.49 4.67
N ASP A 50 -23.31 -10.09 4.81
CA ASP A 50 -23.81 -8.84 4.24
C ASP A 50 -23.13 -7.62 4.88
N LEU A 51 -22.32 -6.93 4.08
CA LEU A 51 -21.57 -5.75 4.49
C LEU A 51 -22.42 -4.48 4.42
N TRP A 52 -23.71 -4.55 4.13
CA TRP A 52 -24.63 -3.42 4.22
C TRP A 52 -25.51 -3.48 5.46
N LYS A 53 -25.76 -2.32 6.06
CA LYS A 53 -26.71 -2.18 7.17
C LYS A 53 -27.96 -1.47 6.68
N ASP A 54 -29.07 -2.17 6.72
CA ASP A 54 -30.38 -1.62 6.37
C ASP A 54 -30.78 -0.46 7.29
N GLY A 55 -31.59 0.44 6.73
CA GLY A 55 -32.23 1.51 7.48
C GLY A 55 -33.55 1.04 8.07
N PHE A 56 -34.02 1.73 9.11
CA PHE A 56 -35.25 1.37 9.84
C PHE A 56 -36.53 1.42 8.97
N PHE A 57 -36.53 2.20 7.89
CA PHE A 57 -37.68 2.37 6.98
C PHE A 57 -37.32 2.10 5.50
N GLY A 58 -36.22 1.39 5.25
CA GLY A 58 -35.68 1.18 3.91
C GLY A 58 -36.00 -0.19 3.32
N LYS A 59 -35.91 -0.30 1.99
CA LYS A 59 -35.83 -1.60 1.31
C LYS A 59 -34.53 -2.30 1.71
N ARG A 60 -34.59 -3.63 1.86
CA ARG A 60 -33.40 -4.45 2.09
C ARG A 60 -32.39 -4.22 0.96
N THR A 61 -31.18 -3.84 1.34
CA THR A 61 -30.05 -3.63 0.46
C THR A 61 -28.91 -4.49 0.97
N THR A 62 -28.33 -5.31 0.11
CA THR A 62 -27.28 -6.25 0.49
C THR A 62 -26.00 -5.96 -0.29
N ARG A 63 -24.83 -6.21 0.30
CA ARG A 63 -23.52 -6.01 -0.33
C ARG A 63 -22.54 -7.10 0.07
N TYR A 64 -21.99 -7.79 -0.91
CA TYR A 64 -21.02 -8.87 -0.71
C TYR A 64 -19.72 -8.55 -1.42
N LEU A 65 -18.61 -8.76 -0.73
CA LEU A 65 -17.28 -8.61 -1.30
C LEU A 65 -16.95 -9.82 -2.17
N CYS A 66 -16.40 -9.57 -3.35
CA CYS A 66 -15.89 -10.59 -4.25
C CYS A 66 -14.41 -10.34 -4.53
N LEU A 67 -13.63 -11.41 -4.58
CA LEU A 67 -12.19 -11.38 -4.86
C LEU A 67 -11.85 -12.26 -6.05
N SER A 68 -10.88 -11.83 -6.85
CA SER A 68 -10.34 -12.63 -7.95
C SER A 68 -8.83 -12.79 -7.81
N LYS A 69 -8.34 -13.93 -8.29
CA LYS A 69 -6.92 -14.29 -8.40
C LYS A 69 -6.49 -14.46 -9.86
N THR A 70 -7.40 -14.18 -10.80
CA THR A 70 -7.20 -14.37 -12.25
C THR A 70 -7.60 -13.14 -13.06
N GLU A 71 -8.52 -12.34 -12.55
CA GLU A 71 -9.01 -11.11 -13.18
C GLU A 71 -8.26 -9.88 -12.66
N GLY A 72 -8.30 -8.79 -13.41
CA GLY A 72 -7.68 -7.51 -13.07
C GLY A 72 -6.51 -7.14 -13.98
N PRO A 73 -5.86 -5.99 -13.74
CA PRO A 73 -4.76 -5.53 -14.59
C PRO A 73 -3.55 -6.46 -14.52
N SER A 74 -3.03 -6.84 -15.68
CA SER A 74 -1.87 -7.72 -15.79
C SER A 74 -0.65 -7.16 -15.06
N GLY A 75 0.01 -8.00 -14.25
CA GLY A 75 1.22 -7.63 -13.52
C GLY A 75 0.97 -6.87 -12.21
N PHE A 76 -0.29 -6.69 -11.81
CA PHE A 76 -0.66 -6.03 -10.56
C PHE A 76 -1.25 -7.02 -9.54
N VAL A 77 -1.06 -6.71 -8.26
CA VAL A 77 -1.60 -7.44 -7.12
C VAL A 77 -2.14 -6.47 -6.08
N ILE A 78 -3.01 -6.94 -5.22
CA ILE A 78 -3.47 -6.19 -4.05
C ILE A 78 -2.58 -6.53 -2.87
N ASP A 79 -1.94 -5.52 -2.29
CA ASP A 79 -1.00 -5.70 -1.18
C ASP A 79 -1.55 -5.23 0.17
N SER A 80 -2.59 -4.38 0.15
CA SER A 80 -3.13 -3.74 1.35
C SER A 80 -4.64 -3.51 1.24
N LEU A 81 -5.32 -3.64 2.38
CA LEU A 81 -6.74 -3.32 2.55
C LEU A 81 -6.93 -2.48 3.80
N SER A 82 -7.84 -1.51 3.75
CA SER A 82 -8.26 -0.77 4.95
C SER A 82 -9.69 -0.30 4.86
N VAL A 83 -10.39 -0.34 6.00
CA VAL A 83 -11.73 0.23 6.15
C VAL A 83 -11.61 1.62 6.76
N ILE A 84 -12.19 2.61 6.08
CA ILE A 84 -12.19 4.01 6.50
C ILE A 84 -13.62 4.51 6.75
N ASN A 85 -13.77 5.71 7.33
CA ASN A 85 -15.09 6.34 7.40
C ASN A 85 -15.51 6.87 6.03
N GLU A 86 -16.82 7.00 5.83
CA GLU A 86 -17.38 7.51 4.58
C GLU A 86 -16.92 8.92 4.20
N LYS A 87 -16.55 9.74 5.18
CA LYS A 87 -16.08 11.12 4.95
C LYS A 87 -14.56 11.23 4.90
N ASP A 88 -13.85 10.16 5.21
CA ASP A 88 -12.40 10.18 5.24
C ASP A 88 -11.86 10.06 3.81
N VAL A 89 -10.73 10.71 3.57
CA VAL A 89 -10.02 10.59 2.30
C VAL A 89 -9.22 9.26 2.32
N PRO A 90 -9.26 8.46 1.24
CA PRO A 90 -8.41 7.28 1.14
C PRO A 90 -6.92 7.64 1.35
N PRO A 91 -6.15 6.79 2.06
CA PRO A 91 -4.71 7.01 2.20
C PRO A 91 -4.01 7.10 0.83
N ASN A 92 -2.83 7.72 0.79
CA ASN A 92 -2.08 7.86 -0.47
C ASN A 92 -1.82 6.48 -1.12
N GLY A 93 -2.12 6.36 -2.41
CA GLY A 93 -2.00 5.13 -3.18
C GLY A 93 -3.16 4.13 -3.01
N TYR A 94 -4.14 4.41 -2.15
CA TYR A 94 -5.32 3.56 -1.99
C TYR A 94 -6.45 3.99 -2.93
N ILE A 95 -7.13 3.00 -3.47
CA ILE A 95 -8.30 3.12 -4.32
C ILE A 95 -9.53 2.82 -3.47
N LEU A 96 -10.55 3.67 -3.60
CA LEU A 96 -11.84 3.47 -2.96
C LEU A 96 -12.71 2.53 -3.81
N LEU A 97 -13.16 1.41 -3.23
CA LEU A 97 -14.08 0.48 -3.88
C LEU A 97 -15.52 1.02 -3.78
N SER A 98 -15.84 2.11 -4.46
CA SER A 98 -17.05 2.91 -4.17
C SER A 98 -18.37 2.35 -4.70
N LYS A 99 -18.33 1.47 -5.70
CA LYS A 99 -19.51 1.04 -6.45
C LYS A 99 -19.67 -0.47 -6.59
N THR A 100 -20.90 -0.91 -6.79
CA THR A 100 -21.24 -2.29 -7.09
C THR A 100 -20.98 -2.63 -8.56
N TYR A 101 -20.50 -3.85 -8.78
CA TYR A 101 -20.29 -4.40 -10.11
C TYR A 101 -21.62 -4.53 -10.86
N GLY A 102 -21.66 -4.02 -12.09
CA GLY A 102 -22.79 -4.12 -13.02
C GLY A 102 -23.93 -3.13 -12.79
N THR A 103 -24.21 -2.70 -11.56
CA THR A 103 -25.32 -1.78 -11.25
C THR A 103 -24.88 -0.36 -10.89
N GLU A 104 -23.58 -0.14 -10.69
CA GLU A 104 -22.98 1.16 -10.34
C GLU A 104 -23.62 1.84 -9.11
N GLN A 105 -24.29 1.05 -8.26
CA GLN A 105 -24.88 1.52 -7.01
C GLN A 105 -23.80 1.74 -5.98
N ARG A 106 -24.12 2.54 -4.96
CA ARG A 106 -23.23 2.78 -3.83
C ARG A 106 -22.90 1.46 -3.11
N ALA A 107 -21.60 1.16 -2.95
CA ALA A 107 -21.13 -0.09 -2.36
C ALA A 107 -21.24 -0.16 -0.84
N TRP A 108 -21.14 0.96 -0.12
CA TRP A 108 -21.04 0.96 1.34
C TRP A 108 -21.87 2.03 2.03
N ARG A 109 -22.12 1.85 3.33
CA ARG A 109 -22.83 2.80 4.20
C ARG A 109 -22.04 3.04 5.49
N LYS A 110 -21.79 4.30 5.87
CA LYS A 110 -21.02 4.76 7.06
C LYS A 110 -19.51 4.47 7.04
N ARG A 111 -19.13 3.26 6.65
CA ARG A 111 -17.75 2.82 6.47
C ARG A 111 -17.54 2.47 5.00
N GLN A 112 -16.30 2.50 4.53
CA GLN A 112 -15.96 2.20 3.14
C GLN A 112 -14.67 1.39 3.06
N LEU A 113 -14.62 0.45 2.11
CA LEU A 113 -13.41 -0.34 1.86
C LEU A 113 -12.51 0.36 0.85
N THR A 114 -11.24 0.45 1.20
CA THR A 114 -10.16 0.89 0.32
C THR A 114 -9.11 -0.21 0.19
N TYR A 115 -8.41 -0.22 -0.93
CA TYR A 115 -7.36 -1.18 -1.22
C TYR A 115 -6.21 -0.49 -1.97
N ARG A 116 -5.00 -1.00 -1.83
CA ARG A 116 -3.87 -0.57 -2.65
C ARG A 116 -3.53 -1.66 -3.65
N MET A 117 -3.33 -1.24 -4.89
CA MET A 117 -2.84 -2.11 -5.96
C MET A 117 -1.40 -1.72 -6.28
N SER A 118 -0.54 -2.71 -6.47
CA SER A 118 0.89 -2.50 -6.72
C SER A 118 1.38 -3.49 -7.76
N GLU A 119 2.42 -3.09 -8.48
CA GLU A 119 3.07 -3.99 -9.43
C GLU A 119 3.65 -5.19 -8.68
N LYS A 120 3.51 -6.39 -9.25
CA LYS A 120 3.99 -7.64 -8.65
C LYS A 120 5.48 -7.59 -8.31
N ASN A 121 6.27 -6.82 -9.06
CA ASN A 121 7.71 -6.70 -8.89
C ASN A 121 8.12 -5.61 -7.88
N SER A 122 7.19 -4.77 -7.40
CA SER A 122 7.49 -3.67 -6.47
C SER A 122 7.14 -3.99 -5.02
N VAL A 123 6.48 -5.12 -4.74
CA VAL A 123 6.05 -5.53 -3.40
C VAL A 123 6.56 -6.93 -3.05
N PHE A 124 6.84 -7.14 -1.77
CA PHE A 124 7.27 -8.45 -1.26
C PHE A 124 6.08 -9.30 -0.80
N LEU A 125 5.05 -8.70 -0.23
CA LEU A 125 3.85 -9.36 0.26
C LEU A 125 2.65 -8.98 -0.61
N ALA A 126 1.77 -9.94 -0.86
CA ALA A 126 0.47 -9.69 -1.45
C ALA A 126 -0.62 -10.39 -0.65
N ILE A 127 -1.83 -9.85 -0.69
CA ILE A 127 -2.99 -10.46 -0.05
C ILE A 127 -3.37 -11.71 -0.84
N THR A 128 -3.50 -12.85 -0.17
CA THR A 128 -3.89 -14.13 -0.78
C THR A 128 -5.27 -14.58 -0.36
N ASP A 129 -5.77 -14.08 0.77
CA ASP A 129 -7.09 -14.45 1.26
C ASP A 129 -7.76 -13.30 2.04
N ILE A 130 -9.09 -13.24 1.99
CA ILE A 130 -9.91 -12.24 2.67
C ILE A 130 -11.10 -12.95 3.31
N ILE A 131 -11.26 -12.77 4.61
CA ILE A 131 -12.35 -13.36 5.39
C ILE A 131 -13.13 -12.27 6.13
N ILE A 132 -14.38 -12.60 6.45
CA ILE A 132 -15.26 -11.78 7.27
C ILE A 132 -15.56 -12.53 8.57
N LEU A 133 -15.51 -11.83 9.70
CA LEU A 133 -15.83 -12.36 11.03
C LEU A 133 -17.11 -11.69 11.55
N SER A 134 -18.02 -12.48 12.10
CA SER A 134 -19.33 -12.02 12.55
C SER A 134 -19.43 -11.82 14.06
N LYS A 135 -18.63 -12.55 14.83
CA LYS A 135 -18.70 -12.58 16.29
C LYS A 135 -17.40 -12.12 16.93
N THR A 136 -16.27 -12.70 16.51
CA THR A 136 -14.97 -12.31 17.08
C THR A 136 -14.50 -10.98 16.48
N LYS A 137 -14.00 -10.11 17.35
CA LYS A 137 -13.30 -8.89 16.94
C LYS A 137 -11.80 -9.09 16.80
N LYS A 138 -11.26 -10.25 17.18
CA LYS A 138 -9.85 -10.58 17.04
C LYS A 138 -9.64 -11.36 15.75
N ALA A 139 -8.67 -10.93 14.94
CA ALA A 139 -8.26 -11.66 13.75
C ALA A 139 -7.70 -13.06 14.11
N PRO A 140 -8.07 -14.12 13.37
CA PRO A 140 -7.47 -15.45 13.49
C PRO A 140 -5.96 -15.43 13.24
N GLU A 141 -5.28 -16.49 13.64
CA GLU A 141 -3.84 -16.66 13.38
C GLU A 141 -3.55 -16.57 11.88
N GLY A 142 -2.49 -15.84 11.51
CA GLY A 142 -2.10 -15.61 10.12
C GLY A 142 -2.93 -14.55 9.38
N PHE A 143 -4.00 -14.04 9.99
CA PHE A 143 -4.81 -12.95 9.43
C PHE A 143 -4.54 -11.62 10.13
N THR A 144 -4.59 -10.54 9.35
CA THR A 144 -4.50 -9.16 9.82
C THR A 144 -5.86 -8.51 9.71
N MET A 145 -6.24 -7.71 10.71
CA MET A 145 -7.50 -6.97 10.70
C MET A 145 -7.42 -5.78 9.75
N GLY A 146 -8.32 -5.71 8.77
CA GLY A 146 -8.47 -4.58 7.84
C GLY A 146 -9.47 -3.52 8.31
N GLY A 147 -10.34 -3.87 9.27
CA GLY A 147 -11.27 -2.97 9.93
C GLY A 147 -12.69 -3.53 9.99
N GLU A 148 -13.64 -2.71 10.44
CA GLU A 148 -15.02 -3.14 10.70
C GLU A 148 -16.04 -2.40 9.84
N ILE A 149 -16.93 -3.17 9.19
CA ILE A 149 -18.07 -2.66 8.44
C ILE A 149 -19.34 -3.30 9.01
N ASN A 150 -20.25 -2.49 9.54
CA ASN A 150 -21.58 -2.91 9.98
C ASN A 150 -21.60 -4.04 11.04
N GLY A 151 -20.63 -4.08 11.94
CA GLY A 151 -20.53 -5.14 12.96
C GLY A 151 -19.66 -6.31 12.51
N LEU A 152 -19.41 -6.44 11.21
CA LEU A 152 -18.58 -7.49 10.62
C LEU A 152 -17.13 -7.01 10.48
N VAL A 153 -16.18 -7.86 10.87
CA VAL A 153 -14.75 -7.54 10.83
C VAL A 153 -14.13 -8.15 9.59
N LEU A 154 -13.56 -7.30 8.74
CA LEU A 154 -12.78 -7.71 7.59
C LEU A 154 -11.36 -8.03 8.02
N CYS A 155 -10.87 -9.21 7.63
CA CYS A 155 -9.50 -9.65 7.85
C CYS A 155 -8.89 -10.17 6.54
N TYR A 156 -7.57 -10.08 6.41
CA TYR A 156 -6.84 -10.54 5.24
C TYR A 156 -5.58 -11.30 5.62
N LYS A 157 -5.19 -12.27 4.80
CA LYS A 157 -3.91 -12.98 4.88
C LYS A 157 -3.00 -12.48 3.79
N SER A 158 -1.74 -12.23 4.12
CA SER A 158 -0.71 -11.86 3.15
C SER A 158 0.37 -12.94 3.08
N ALA A 159 0.89 -13.19 1.88
CA ALA A 159 1.98 -14.14 1.65
C ALA A 159 3.08 -13.51 0.79
N PRO A 160 4.34 -13.98 0.93
CA PRO A 160 5.43 -13.57 0.06
C PRO A 160 5.13 -13.89 -1.40
N LEU A 161 5.40 -12.94 -2.28
CA LEU A 161 5.39 -13.18 -3.71
C LEU A 161 6.64 -13.97 -4.10
N PRO A 162 6.54 -14.93 -5.05
CA PRO A 162 7.73 -15.52 -5.64
C PRO A 162 8.49 -14.40 -6.34
N SER A 163 9.61 -14.02 -5.75
CA SER A 163 10.55 -13.08 -6.37
C SER A 163 11.00 -13.70 -7.68
N ASN A 164 10.88 -12.93 -8.76
CA ASN A 164 11.55 -13.29 -10.00
C ASN A 164 13.05 -13.07 -9.74
N SER A 165 13.69 -14.04 -9.09
CA SER A 165 15.11 -14.04 -8.87
C SER A 165 15.74 -14.09 -10.27
N ASN A 166 16.33 -12.97 -10.69
CA ASN A 166 17.44 -13.08 -11.61
C ASN A 166 18.41 -14.10 -10.98
N PRO A 167 18.77 -15.21 -11.66
CA PRO A 167 19.59 -16.27 -11.08
C PRO A 167 21.02 -15.80 -10.70
N MET A 168 21.36 -14.53 -10.92
CA MET A 168 22.63 -13.93 -10.53
C MET A 168 22.69 -13.37 -9.11
N LEU A 169 21.58 -13.14 -8.41
CA LEU A 169 21.61 -12.54 -7.06
C LEU A 169 21.58 -13.55 -5.89
N ASN A 170 21.39 -14.84 -6.16
CA ASN A 170 21.44 -15.89 -5.12
C ASN A 170 22.86 -16.38 -4.79
N ARG A 171 23.91 -15.74 -5.31
CA ARG A 171 25.31 -16.14 -5.04
C ARG A 171 25.96 -15.44 -3.85
N VAL A 172 25.20 -14.63 -3.09
CA VAL A 172 25.71 -13.95 -1.88
C VAL A 172 24.72 -14.12 -0.73
N LEU A 173 24.42 -15.37 -0.38
CA LEU A 173 24.13 -15.71 1.00
C LEU A 173 25.07 -16.86 1.38
N PRO A 174 25.87 -16.77 2.46
CA PRO A 174 26.62 -17.91 2.92
C PRO A 174 25.61 -19.00 3.29
N SER A 175 25.54 -20.06 2.50
CA SER A 175 24.81 -21.26 2.86
C SER A 175 25.40 -21.78 4.17
N LEU A 176 24.65 -21.65 5.27
CA LEU A 176 24.93 -22.44 6.46
C LEU A 176 24.81 -23.91 6.05
N PRO A 177 25.85 -24.74 6.23
CA PRO A 177 25.77 -26.13 5.81
C PRO A 177 24.67 -26.84 6.59
N ALA A 178 23.82 -27.54 5.84
CA ALA A 178 22.81 -28.43 6.38
C ALA A 178 23.45 -29.40 7.37
N VAL A 179 22.91 -29.42 8.59
CA VAL A 179 23.28 -30.35 9.65
C VAL A 179 22.98 -31.76 9.15
N VAL A 180 24.04 -32.49 8.79
CA VAL A 180 24.02 -33.94 8.57
C VAL A 180 23.74 -34.62 9.91
N ASN A 181 22.67 -35.41 9.90
CA ASN A 181 22.22 -36.26 10.99
C ASN A 181 23.29 -37.32 11.30
N LEU A 182 23.89 -37.28 12.49
CA LEU A 182 24.80 -38.30 12.99
C LEU A 182 24.30 -38.86 14.32
N LYS A 183 24.20 -40.19 14.33
CA LYS A 183 23.73 -41.09 15.39
C LYS A 183 24.49 -40.90 16.72
N PRO A 184 23.84 -41.04 17.89
CA PRO A 184 24.51 -40.87 19.18
C PRO A 184 25.09 -42.18 19.70
N THR A 185 26.35 -42.15 20.14
CA THR A 185 26.90 -43.05 21.16
C THR A 185 27.91 -42.30 22.05
N PRO A 186 28.07 -42.69 23.32
CA PRO A 186 28.52 -41.81 24.41
C PRO A 186 30.00 -41.98 24.75
N ASN A 187 30.63 -40.94 25.34
CA ASN A 187 31.37 -41.00 26.61
C ASN A 187 32.31 -39.79 26.85
N SER A 188 32.19 -39.27 28.08
CA SER A 188 33.21 -38.74 29.01
C SER A 188 34.22 -37.65 28.63
N ASP A 189 34.12 -36.55 29.37
CA ASP A 189 35.15 -35.88 30.19
C ASP A 189 36.50 -35.48 29.55
N PHE A 190 36.76 -34.17 29.43
CA PHE A 190 37.79 -33.48 30.23
C PHE A 190 37.84 -31.96 29.96
N SER A 191 38.53 -31.28 30.87
CA SER A 191 38.39 -29.90 31.33
C SER A 191 39.26 -28.85 30.61
N SER A 192 38.82 -27.59 30.74
CA SER A 192 39.60 -26.34 30.94
C SER A 192 40.62 -25.86 29.87
N SER A 193 40.41 -24.66 29.33
CA SER A 193 41.09 -23.40 29.76
C SER A 193 41.17 -22.31 28.67
N SER A 194 40.95 -21.06 29.11
CA SER A 194 41.46 -19.78 28.56
C SER A 194 40.77 -19.12 27.33
N PRO A 195 40.28 -17.87 27.46
CA PRO A 195 39.87 -17.03 26.33
C PRO A 195 41.02 -16.14 25.83
N ILE A 196 41.20 -16.05 24.51
CA ILE A 196 42.11 -15.10 23.86
C ILE A 196 41.34 -13.83 23.49
N THR A 197 41.76 -12.74 24.11
CA THR A 197 41.32 -11.36 23.94
C THR A 197 41.88 -10.74 22.66
N SER A 198 41.06 -10.04 21.87
CA SER A 198 41.52 -9.08 20.85
C SER A 198 41.18 -7.65 21.31
N PRO A 199 42.08 -6.67 21.15
CA PRO A 199 41.91 -5.33 21.72
C PRO A 199 41.10 -4.41 20.79
N THR A 200 40.01 -3.85 21.32
CA THR A 200 39.32 -2.69 20.75
C THR A 200 39.73 -1.44 21.54
N PRO A 201 40.10 -0.32 20.87
CA PRO A 201 40.47 0.91 21.55
C PRO A 201 39.28 1.88 21.58
N TYR A 202 38.36 1.76 22.54
CA TYR A 202 37.46 2.87 22.88
C TYR A 202 37.23 2.95 24.39
N THR A 203 37.87 3.95 24.98
CA THR A 203 37.76 4.35 26.38
C THR A 203 36.36 4.88 26.67
N LYS A 204 35.63 4.21 27.56
CA LYS A 204 34.43 4.77 28.20
C LYS A 204 34.86 5.83 29.21
N ASN A 205 34.69 7.10 28.87
CA ASN A 205 34.62 8.16 29.87
C ASN A 205 33.17 8.61 30.05
N SER A 206 32.65 8.34 31.24
CA SER A 206 31.49 9.04 31.79
C SER A 206 31.92 10.45 32.19
N SER A 207 31.30 11.45 31.56
CA SER A 207 31.18 12.78 32.15
C SER A 207 29.97 13.48 31.54
N ASN A 208 29.01 13.82 32.40
CA ASN A 208 27.93 14.76 32.16
C ASN A 208 28.44 16.02 31.44
N ALA A 209 27.97 16.27 30.22
CA ALA A 209 27.88 17.61 29.65
C ALA A 209 26.88 17.58 28.50
N ASN A 210 25.71 18.18 28.72
CA ASN A 210 24.70 18.47 27.72
C ASN A 210 25.19 19.62 26.81
N PRO A 211 25.41 19.43 25.49
CA PRO A 211 25.60 20.56 24.60
C PRO A 211 24.23 21.08 24.18
N GLN A 212 23.82 22.22 24.75
CA GLN A 212 22.67 22.98 24.26
C GLN A 212 22.89 23.36 22.79
N VAL A 213 22.21 22.67 21.88
CA VAL A 213 22.08 23.08 20.48
C VAL A 213 21.12 24.28 20.44
N LYS A 214 21.65 25.51 20.36
CA LYS A 214 20.85 26.71 20.08
C LYS A 214 20.55 26.78 18.59
N SER A 215 19.42 26.19 18.17
CA SER A 215 18.85 26.43 16.85
C SER A 215 18.15 27.80 16.81
N PRO A 216 18.33 28.63 15.76
CA PRO A 216 17.64 29.91 15.66
C PRO A 216 16.13 29.71 15.49
N VAL A 217 15.34 30.24 16.42
CA VAL A 217 13.88 30.31 16.34
C VAL A 217 13.51 31.60 15.61
N ARG A 218 12.92 31.50 14.43
CA ARG A 218 12.29 32.64 13.75
C ARG A 218 10.78 32.63 14.06
N PRO A 219 10.19 33.74 14.56
CA PRO A 219 8.74 33.81 14.74
C PRO A 219 8.03 33.70 13.38
N ALA A 220 6.93 32.96 13.35
CA ALA A 220 6.07 32.87 12.16
C ALA A 220 5.34 34.21 11.92
N PRO A 221 5.05 34.59 10.66
CA PRO A 221 4.29 35.81 10.35
C PRO A 221 2.85 35.70 10.87
N LEU A 222 2.31 36.83 11.35
CA LEU A 222 0.91 36.92 11.79
C LEU A 222 -0.05 36.81 10.57
N PRO A 223 -1.19 36.12 10.71
CA PRO A 223 -2.20 36.06 9.66
C PRO A 223 -2.88 37.42 9.46
N PRO A 224 -3.39 37.72 8.25
CA PRO A 224 -4.03 38.99 7.95
C PRO A 224 -5.37 39.14 8.69
N VAL A 225 -5.58 40.32 9.26
CA VAL A 225 -6.82 40.73 9.94
C VAL A 225 -7.88 41.10 8.89
N ASN A 226 -8.99 40.35 8.84
CA ASN A 226 -10.15 40.70 8.02
C ASN A 226 -10.91 41.87 8.63
N LYS A 227 -11.03 42.98 7.89
CA LYS A 227 -12.01 44.05 8.15
C LYS A 227 -13.36 43.68 7.52
N GLU A 228 -14.44 43.95 8.24
CA GLU A 228 -15.82 43.58 7.88
C GLU A 228 -16.46 44.47 6.78
N LYS A 229 -17.20 43.81 5.86
CA LYS A 229 -18.49 44.17 5.16
C LYS A 229 -18.60 45.48 4.32
N PRO A 230 -19.59 45.66 3.40
CA PRO A 230 -20.94 45.06 3.32
C PRO A 230 -21.46 44.59 1.91
N SER A 231 -22.72 44.17 1.94
CA SER A 231 -23.67 43.51 1.00
C SER A 231 -24.17 44.26 -0.25
N GLU A 232 -24.63 43.51 -1.27
CA GLU A 232 -25.77 43.71 -2.24
C GLU A 232 -25.51 42.85 -3.51
N ASP A 233 -26.43 42.43 -4.41
CA ASP A 233 -27.83 41.98 -4.42
C ASP A 233 -28.11 41.41 -5.86
N ASN A 234 -28.62 40.16 -5.98
CA ASN A 234 -29.39 39.54 -7.10
C ASN A 234 -28.81 39.42 -8.57
N PRO A 235 -29.51 38.81 -9.57
CA PRO A 235 -29.65 37.35 -9.80
C PRO A 235 -29.42 36.84 -11.27
N ALA A 236 -29.30 35.52 -11.42
CA ALA A 236 -29.63 34.64 -12.58
C ALA A 236 -28.95 34.82 -13.99
N SER A 237 -28.28 33.75 -14.48
CA SER A 237 -28.61 33.07 -15.76
C SER A 237 -27.76 31.82 -16.02
N LYS A 238 -28.39 30.81 -16.62
CA LYS A 238 -27.87 29.48 -16.98
C LYS A 238 -26.89 29.55 -18.16
N ASN A 239 -25.84 28.71 -18.16
CA ASN A 239 -25.59 27.67 -19.19
C ASN A 239 -24.20 27.02 -19.04
N HIS A 240 -24.22 25.75 -18.63
CA HIS A 240 -23.48 24.60 -19.16
C HIS A 240 -22.01 24.74 -19.65
N LEU A 241 -21.05 24.28 -18.85
CA LEU A 241 -19.99 23.35 -19.30
C LEU A 241 -19.20 22.74 -18.12
N ILE A 242 -18.83 21.48 -18.32
CA ILE A 242 -18.19 20.57 -17.36
C ILE A 242 -16.80 21.10 -16.94
N VAL A 243 -16.56 21.29 -15.64
CA VAL A 243 -15.21 21.42 -15.07
C VAL A 243 -15.13 20.72 -13.70
N ILE A 244 -14.16 19.82 -13.60
CA ILE A 244 -13.66 19.17 -12.39
C ILE A 244 -13.25 20.27 -11.40
N SER A 245 -13.97 20.40 -10.29
CA SER A 245 -13.64 21.37 -9.24
C SER A 245 -13.10 20.64 -8.01
N ALA A 246 -11.76 20.63 -7.90
CA ALA A 246 -11.12 20.63 -6.60
C ALA A 246 -11.43 21.99 -5.96
N SER A 247 -12.36 21.99 -5.02
CA SER A 247 -12.73 23.19 -4.28
C SER A 247 -11.63 23.54 -3.28
N THR A 248 -10.79 24.51 -3.63
CA THR A 248 -10.07 25.36 -2.66
C THR A 248 -10.34 26.82 -2.98
N LEU A 249 -11.10 27.44 -2.07
CA LEU A 249 -11.22 28.85 -1.73
C LEU A 249 -11.44 29.92 -2.83
N SER A 250 -12.59 30.57 -2.69
CA SER A 250 -12.96 31.88 -3.21
C SER A 250 -11.95 32.97 -2.85
N GLY A 251 -11.56 33.83 -3.81
CA GLY A 251 -11.08 35.19 -3.50
C GLY A 251 -9.83 35.75 -4.17
N PHE A 252 -9.38 35.28 -5.35
CA PHE A 252 -8.33 35.98 -6.11
C PHE A 252 -8.77 36.23 -7.56
N THR A 253 -9.29 37.42 -7.85
CA THR A 253 -9.66 37.89 -9.20
C THR A 253 -8.49 38.60 -9.89
N GLY A 254 -7.27 38.08 -9.73
CA GLY A 254 -6.04 38.72 -10.24
C GLY A 254 -5.40 38.05 -11.45
N LEU A 255 -5.92 36.92 -11.92
CA LEU A 255 -5.29 36.10 -12.98
C LEU A 255 -6.25 35.72 -14.12
N GLU A 256 -7.41 36.37 -14.20
CA GLU A 256 -8.34 36.18 -15.31
C GLU A 256 -7.85 36.99 -16.52
N GLY A 257 -7.24 36.31 -17.49
CA GLY A 257 -6.77 36.92 -18.74
C GLY A 257 -5.34 36.59 -19.15
N VAL A 258 -4.58 35.83 -18.35
CA VAL A 258 -3.27 35.31 -18.79
C VAL A 258 -3.48 33.95 -19.44
N PRO A 259 -3.38 33.81 -20.78
CA PRO A 259 -3.44 32.51 -21.41
C PRO A 259 -2.24 31.68 -20.94
N PHE A 260 -2.49 30.54 -20.31
CA PHE A 260 -1.43 29.58 -20.04
C PHE A 260 -1.17 28.80 -21.34
N THR A 261 0.05 28.91 -21.87
CA THR A 261 0.50 28.05 -22.96
C THR A 261 1.24 26.86 -22.36
N LEU A 262 0.85 25.66 -22.79
CA LEU A 262 1.56 24.44 -22.42
C LEU A 262 2.99 24.54 -22.97
N GLY A 263 4.00 24.25 -22.16
CA GLY A 263 5.39 24.29 -22.62
C GLY A 263 5.62 23.37 -23.83
N PRO A 264 6.53 23.69 -24.78
CA PRO A 264 6.70 22.91 -26.01
C PRO A 264 7.01 21.42 -25.80
N ARG A 265 7.48 21.02 -24.60
CA ARG A 265 7.77 19.62 -24.24
C ARG A 265 6.54 18.79 -23.86
N VAL A 266 5.39 19.42 -23.61
CA VAL A 266 4.15 18.74 -23.20
C VAL A 266 3.10 18.72 -24.32
N GLN A 267 3.34 19.38 -25.46
CA GLN A 267 2.45 19.37 -26.63
C GLN A 267 2.73 18.27 -27.66
N CYS A 268 3.69 17.37 -27.40
CA CYS A 268 3.99 16.30 -28.34
C CYS A 268 3.19 15.03 -28.01
N GLY A 269 1.96 14.97 -28.52
CA GLY A 269 1.19 13.75 -28.69
C GLY A 269 0.74 13.67 -30.14
N VAL A 270 1.11 12.57 -30.81
CA VAL A 270 0.81 12.20 -32.20
C VAL A 270 1.75 12.79 -33.25
N ASN A 271 2.94 12.20 -33.37
CA ASN A 271 3.61 11.95 -34.65
C ASN A 271 4.61 10.80 -34.50
N SER A 272 4.31 9.68 -35.16
CA SER A 272 5.20 8.52 -35.32
C SER A 272 6.37 8.89 -36.24
N SER A 273 7.43 9.48 -35.69
CA SER A 273 8.81 9.43 -36.20
C SER A 273 9.67 10.46 -35.46
N ARG A 274 10.43 9.98 -34.47
CA ARG A 274 11.72 10.54 -33.96
C ARG A 274 12.01 9.92 -32.58
N MET A 275 12.32 8.62 -32.56
CA MET A 275 13.10 8.05 -31.46
C MET A 275 14.58 8.27 -31.79
N ASN A 276 15.09 9.44 -31.40
CA ASN A 276 16.52 9.62 -31.15
C ASN A 276 16.68 10.69 -30.06
N GLY A 277 16.13 10.39 -28.88
CA GLY A 277 16.47 11.07 -27.63
C GLY A 277 17.42 10.15 -26.88
N GLY A 278 18.64 10.64 -26.63
CA GLY A 278 19.79 9.86 -26.17
C GLY A 278 19.47 8.86 -25.07
N MET A 279 19.93 7.63 -25.30
CA MET A 279 20.14 6.61 -24.29
C MET A 279 20.70 7.28 -23.04
N GLN A 280 19.98 7.27 -21.92
CA GLN A 280 20.66 7.51 -20.65
C GLN A 280 21.57 6.30 -20.46
N SER A 281 22.86 6.47 -20.76
CA SER A 281 23.86 5.44 -20.55
C SER A 281 23.81 5.06 -19.07
N HIS A 282 23.31 3.86 -18.79
CA HIS A 282 23.36 3.30 -17.44
C HIS A 282 24.84 3.13 -17.07
N LYS A 283 25.35 3.99 -16.20
CA LYS A 283 26.70 3.86 -15.65
C LYS A 283 26.76 2.62 -14.76
N THR A 284 27.82 1.84 -14.89
CA THR A 284 28.03 0.69 -14.01
C THR A 284 28.41 1.14 -12.61
N ALA A 285 28.18 0.30 -11.59
CA ALA A 285 28.55 0.60 -10.21
C ALA A 285 30.04 0.93 -10.06
N GLN A 286 30.88 0.32 -10.89
CA GLN A 286 32.33 0.54 -10.90
C GLN A 286 32.69 1.92 -11.47
N GLU A 287 31.92 2.39 -12.47
CA GLU A 287 32.07 3.70 -13.08
C GLU A 287 31.61 4.81 -12.13
N LEU A 288 30.49 4.60 -11.42
CA LEU A 288 30.04 5.49 -10.34
C LEU A 288 31.05 5.56 -9.19
N ASN A 289 31.64 4.43 -8.81
CA ASN A 289 32.61 4.41 -7.72
C ASN A 289 33.90 5.14 -8.11
N ALA A 290 34.32 5.08 -9.38
CA ALA A 290 35.46 5.86 -9.88
C ALA A 290 35.15 7.36 -9.97
N GLU A 291 33.94 7.73 -10.39
CA GLU A 291 33.52 9.13 -10.55
C GLU A 291 33.34 9.85 -9.21
N TYR A 292 32.83 9.13 -8.19
CA TYR A 292 32.52 9.70 -6.88
C TYR A 292 33.48 9.24 -5.78
N GLN A 293 34.66 8.73 -6.13
CA GLN A 293 35.68 8.35 -5.13
C GLN A 293 36.24 9.60 -4.44
N TYR A 294 35.74 9.90 -3.25
CA TYR A 294 36.23 11.01 -2.45
C TYR A 294 37.49 10.61 -1.66
N SER A 295 38.62 11.23 -1.96
CA SER A 295 39.95 10.82 -1.44
C SER A 295 40.29 11.37 -0.05
N PHE A 296 39.40 12.17 0.56
CA PHE A 296 39.61 12.86 1.85
C PHE A 296 40.95 13.62 1.97
N ALA A 297 41.58 13.94 0.84
CA ALA A 297 42.90 14.57 0.81
C ALA A 297 42.85 15.97 1.45
N THR A 298 41.77 16.71 1.20
CA THR A 298 41.51 18.03 1.75
C THR A 298 41.40 18.00 3.28
N GLU A 299 40.67 17.04 3.83
CA GLU A 299 40.54 16.86 5.28
C GLU A 299 41.86 16.46 5.92
N ARG A 300 42.62 15.57 5.25
CA ARG A 300 43.93 15.14 5.74
C ARG A 300 44.93 16.30 5.75
N GLU A 301 44.88 17.18 4.75
CA GLU A 301 45.72 18.38 4.71
C GLU A 301 45.29 19.41 5.77
N ALA A 302 43.98 19.59 5.98
CA ALA A 302 43.47 20.46 7.04
C ALA A 302 43.92 19.99 8.43
N MET A 303 43.99 18.68 8.66
CA MET A 303 44.43 18.09 9.92
C MET A 303 45.93 18.31 10.22
N LEU A 304 46.76 18.52 9.18
CA LEU A 304 48.20 18.80 9.34
C LEU A 304 48.50 20.28 9.62
N ARG A 305 47.50 21.16 9.52
CA ARG A 305 47.63 22.60 9.82
C ARG A 305 47.14 22.97 11.22
N LEU A 306 46.75 21.98 12.03
CA LEU A 306 46.45 22.10 13.46
C LEU A 306 47.63 21.57 14.28
#